data_AF-A0A256Y237-F1
#
_entry.id   AF-A0A256Y237-F1
#
_cell.length_a   1.000
_cell.length_b   1.000
_cell.length_c   1.000
_cell.angle_alpha   90.00
_cell.angle_beta   90.00
_cell.angle_gamma   90.00
#
_symmetry.space_group_name_H-M   'P 1'
#
loop_
_entity.id
_entity.type
_entity.pdbx_description
1 polymer ?
#
loop_
_entity_poly.entity_id
_entity_poly.type
_entity_poly.pdbx_seq_one_letter_code
_entity_poly.pdbx_strand_id
1 'polypeptide(L)'
;MFFKKQKKAQTGVIAYLIVAGIIVFTTGIAYNWGSPMLEKSTADSNIYLAQNTLKKIGVEITKIATNGGQSNIDFDIKGDFKIDEKTNSIYYLLEIPATMASSKEWIPISASNMWGVYDTPESDTAGRLGVDEPCVLLARSTQTGDNDKYAVTFRLAFRELDDFVAGGGTKIQLEITGNKITSSGSHSLLIKKGEPYTSQIESVYGGDLIIVPIQLILN
;
A
#
# COMPACT_ATOMS: atom_id res chain seq x y z
N MET A 1 -1.37 -40.61 -73.23
CA MET A 1 -2.05 -40.79 -71.93
C MET A 1 -1.21 -40.04 -70.88
N PHE A 2 -1.51 -38.77 -70.64
CA PHE A 2 -0.64 -37.83 -69.90
C PHE A 2 -1.15 -37.60 -68.47
N PHE A 3 -0.22 -37.66 -67.52
CA PHE A 3 -0.17 -37.08 -66.16
C PHE A 3 -1.26 -37.40 -65.13
N LYS A 4 -0.94 -38.38 -64.26
CA LYS A 4 -1.51 -38.52 -62.91
C LYS A 4 -0.40 -38.37 -61.86
N LYS A 5 0.22 -37.19 -61.78
CA LYS A 5 1.32 -36.89 -60.82
C LYS A 5 1.27 -35.42 -60.33
N GLN A 6 0.12 -34.94 -59.86
CA GLN A 6 0.06 -33.61 -59.20
C GLN A 6 -0.63 -33.57 -57.83
N LYS A 7 -1.28 -34.65 -57.38
CA LYS A 7 -2.00 -34.64 -56.10
C LYS A 7 -1.12 -34.74 -54.84
N LYS A 8 0.10 -35.28 -54.93
CA LYS A 8 0.96 -35.48 -53.72
C LYS A 8 1.63 -34.19 -53.22
N ALA A 9 1.96 -33.25 -54.10
CA ALA A 9 2.59 -31.99 -53.71
C ALA A 9 1.60 -31.02 -53.03
N GLN A 10 0.36 -30.96 -53.52
CA GLN A 10 -0.69 -30.11 -52.94
C GLN A 10 -1.14 -30.59 -51.55
N THR A 11 -1.22 -31.89 -51.30
CA THR A 11 -1.54 -32.42 -49.96
C THR A 11 -0.47 -32.09 -48.93
N GLY A 12 0.81 -32.04 -49.32
CA GLY A 12 1.89 -31.61 -48.44
C GLY A 12 1.75 -30.15 -48.01
N VAL A 13 1.49 -29.25 -48.96
CA VAL A 13 1.31 -27.82 -48.67
C VAL A 13 0.10 -27.56 -47.78
N ILE A 14 -1.01 -28.26 -48.02
CA ILE A 14 -2.23 -28.15 -47.19
C ILE A 14 -1.98 -28.66 -45.77
N ALA A 15 -1.26 -29.78 -45.62
CA ALA A 15 -0.91 -30.32 -44.30
C ALA A 15 -0.03 -29.35 -43.49
N TYR A 16 0.97 -28.72 -44.13
CA TYR A 16 1.79 -27.70 -43.49
C TYR A 16 0.97 -26.48 -43.05
N LEU A 17 0.02 -26.03 -43.87
CA LEU A 17 -0.88 -24.92 -43.52
C LEU A 17 -1.77 -25.24 -42.32
N ILE A 18 -2.30 -26.46 -42.26
CA ILE A 18 -3.13 -26.90 -41.13
C ILE A 18 -2.30 -26.97 -39.85
N VAL A 19 -1.09 -27.54 -39.90
CA VAL A 19 -0.20 -27.62 -38.74
C VAL A 19 0.23 -26.23 -38.27
N ALA A 20 0.60 -25.34 -39.19
CA ALA A 20 0.94 -23.96 -38.86
C ALA A 20 -0.26 -23.20 -38.24
N GLY A 21 -1.47 -23.41 -38.79
CA GLY A 21 -2.69 -22.84 -38.24
C GLY A 21 -2.99 -23.33 -36.81
N ILE A 22 -2.81 -24.63 -36.54
CA ILE A 22 -2.98 -25.20 -35.20
C ILE A 22 -1.97 -24.61 -34.23
N ILE A 23 -0.69 -24.47 -34.61
CA ILE A 23 0.34 -23.88 -33.75
C ILE A 23 0.01 -22.43 -33.39
N VAL A 24 -0.36 -21.60 -34.36
CA VAL A 24 -0.73 -20.21 -34.10
C VAL A 24 -1.96 -20.14 -33.20
N PHE A 25 -2.95 -21.01 -33.41
CA PHE A 25 -4.17 -21.03 -32.62
C PHE A 25 -3.91 -21.49 -31.17
N THR A 26 -3.08 -22.53 -30.96
CA THR A 26 -2.76 -23.02 -29.61
C THR A 26 -1.89 -22.03 -28.85
N THR A 27 -0.91 -21.38 -29.49
CA THR A 27 -0.12 -20.31 -28.88
C THR A 27 -0.98 -19.10 -28.54
N GLY A 28 -1.92 -18.73 -29.41
CA GLY A 28 -2.86 -17.62 -29.16
C GLY A 28 -3.77 -17.87 -27.96
N ILE A 29 -4.30 -19.10 -27.82
CA ILE A 29 -5.06 -19.48 -26.63
C ILE A 29 -4.16 -19.42 -25.39
N ALA A 30 -2.97 -20.03 -25.42
CA ALA A 30 -2.07 -20.01 -24.26
C ALA A 30 -1.73 -18.59 -23.79
N TYR A 31 -1.53 -17.65 -24.72
CA TYR A 31 -1.27 -16.24 -24.40
C TYR A 31 -2.46 -15.57 -23.71
N ASN A 32 -3.67 -15.77 -24.22
CA ASN A 32 -4.89 -15.17 -23.67
C ASN A 32 -5.17 -15.60 -22.22
N TRP A 33 -4.75 -16.80 -21.82
CA TRP A 33 -4.88 -17.27 -20.43
C TRP A 33 -3.63 -16.97 -19.58
N GLY A 34 -2.45 -16.93 -20.20
CA GLY A 34 -1.19 -16.68 -19.52
C GLY A 34 -1.01 -15.24 -19.05
N SER A 35 -1.34 -14.24 -19.88
CA SER A 35 -1.14 -12.81 -19.53
C SER A 35 -1.91 -12.39 -18.28
N PRO A 36 -3.24 -12.67 -18.17
CA PRO A 36 -4.00 -12.25 -16.99
C PRO A 36 -3.51 -12.88 -15.69
N MET A 37 -3.02 -14.12 -15.75
CA MET A 37 -2.49 -14.81 -14.56
C MET A 37 -1.17 -14.20 -14.09
N LEU A 38 -0.27 -13.84 -15.02
CA LEU A 38 0.98 -13.17 -14.71
C LEU A 38 0.75 -11.75 -14.18
N GLU A 39 -0.19 -11.02 -14.77
CA GLU A 39 -0.58 -9.69 -14.31
C GLU A 39 -1.16 -9.72 -12.90
N LYS A 40 -2.07 -10.67 -12.61
CA LYS A 40 -2.62 -10.88 -11.27
C LYS A 40 -1.53 -11.22 -10.25
N SER A 41 -0.64 -12.16 -10.58
CA SER A 41 0.46 -12.55 -9.68
C SER A 41 1.40 -11.39 -9.37
N THR A 42 1.64 -10.53 -10.35
CA THR A 42 2.47 -9.32 -10.17
C THR A 42 1.75 -8.28 -9.32
N ALA A 43 0.45 -8.07 -9.54
CA ALA A 43 -0.38 -7.17 -8.72
C ALA A 43 -0.42 -7.61 -7.25
N ASP A 44 -0.64 -8.91 -7.00
CA ASP A 44 -0.63 -9.48 -5.64
C ASP A 44 0.71 -9.28 -4.94
N SER A 45 1.82 -9.49 -5.67
CA SER A 45 3.17 -9.26 -5.16
C SER A 45 3.40 -7.78 -4.80
N ASN A 46 2.99 -6.84 -5.67
CA ASN A 46 3.13 -5.41 -5.42
C ASN A 46 2.28 -4.95 -4.22
N ILE A 47 1.05 -5.45 -4.10
CA ILE A 47 0.19 -5.20 -2.93
C ILE A 47 0.88 -5.67 -1.65
N TYR A 48 1.40 -6.90 -1.65
CA TYR A 48 2.08 -7.47 -0.50
C TYR A 48 3.31 -6.65 -0.10
N LEU A 49 4.13 -6.24 -1.08
CA LEU A 49 5.29 -5.39 -0.86
C LEU A 49 4.91 -4.04 -0.26
N ALA A 50 3.90 -3.37 -0.79
CA ALA A 50 3.44 -2.08 -0.26
C ALA A 50 2.94 -2.19 1.19
N GLN A 51 2.14 -3.21 1.50
CA GLN A 51 1.68 -3.47 2.86
C GLN A 51 2.85 -3.76 3.81
N ASN A 52 3.79 -4.61 3.39
CA ASN A 52 4.93 -4.98 4.23
C ASN A 52 5.86 -3.79 4.48
N THR A 53 6.10 -2.95 3.46
CA THR A 53 6.88 -1.71 3.59
C THR A 53 6.23 -0.76 4.60
N LEU A 54 4.93 -0.50 4.49
CA LEU A 54 4.24 0.37 5.46
C LEU A 54 4.20 -0.23 6.87
N LYS A 55 3.98 -1.54 7.01
CA LYS A 55 4.06 -2.24 8.31
C LYS A 55 5.44 -2.08 8.94
N LYS A 56 6.50 -2.29 8.16
CA LYS A 56 7.89 -2.13 8.62
C LYS A 56 8.15 -0.69 9.09
N ILE A 57 7.70 0.31 8.33
CA ILE A 57 7.81 1.72 8.70
C ILE A 57 7.04 2.01 9.99
N GLY A 58 5.79 1.53 10.11
CA GLY A 58 4.97 1.73 11.32
C GLY A 58 5.58 1.13 12.58
N VAL A 59 6.14 -0.09 12.48
CA VAL A 59 6.85 -0.75 13.58
C VAL A 59 8.08 0.05 14.00
N GLU A 60 8.89 0.50 13.06
CA GLU A 60 10.10 1.28 13.37
C GLU A 60 9.78 2.66 13.93
N ILE A 61 8.77 3.35 13.40
CA ILE A 61 8.28 4.62 13.97
C ILE A 61 7.81 4.41 15.41
N THR A 62 7.00 3.39 15.66
CA THR A 62 6.51 3.06 17.01
C THR A 62 7.66 2.74 17.96
N LYS A 63 8.62 1.94 17.51
CA LYS A 63 9.82 1.59 18.28
C LYS A 63 10.65 2.82 18.64
N ILE A 64 10.86 3.74 17.70
CA ILE A 64 11.59 4.99 17.92
C ILE A 64 10.80 5.94 18.82
N ALA A 65 9.47 6.01 18.67
CA ALA A 65 8.63 6.82 19.54
C ALA A 65 8.76 6.38 21.01
N THR A 66 8.73 5.07 21.27
CA THR A 66 8.83 4.52 22.62
C THR A 66 10.26 4.57 23.17
N ASN A 67 11.24 4.07 22.43
CA ASN A 67 12.60 3.84 22.93
C ASN A 67 13.57 5.00 22.63
N GLY A 68 13.21 5.91 21.73
CA GLY A 68 14.09 6.95 21.21
C GLY A 68 15.08 6.46 20.14
N GLY A 69 15.98 7.36 19.75
CA GLY A 69 17.00 7.10 18.73
C GLY A 69 16.58 7.49 17.32
N GLN A 70 17.27 6.87 16.35
CA GLN A 70 17.03 7.04 14.92
C GLN A 70 17.24 5.72 14.17
N SER A 71 16.54 5.53 13.06
CA SER A 71 16.67 4.35 12.19
C SER A 71 16.55 4.79 10.75
N ASN A 72 17.25 4.10 9.86
CA ASN A 72 17.16 4.33 8.43
C ASN A 72 16.55 3.09 7.78
N ILE A 73 15.53 3.28 6.95
CA ILE A 73 14.84 2.19 6.25
C ILE A 73 14.99 2.39 4.76
N ASP A 74 15.63 1.42 4.12
CA ASP A 74 15.63 1.33 2.66
C ASP A 74 14.44 0.50 2.17
N PHE A 75 13.80 0.98 1.12
CA PHE A 75 12.65 0.33 0.49
C PHE A 75 12.57 0.68 -0.99
N ASP A 76 12.00 -0.24 -1.77
CA ASP A 76 11.67 -0.02 -3.18
C ASP A 76 10.17 0.22 -3.30
N ILE A 77 9.78 1.21 -4.11
CA ILE A 77 8.38 1.50 -4.39
C ILE A 77 8.02 1.24 -5.86
N LYS A 78 6.80 0.73 -6.06
CA LYS A 78 6.20 0.46 -7.38
C LYS A 78 4.93 1.31 -7.56
N GLY A 79 5.05 2.60 -7.30
CA GLY A 79 3.95 3.56 -7.34
C GLY A 79 4.37 4.87 -6.67
N ASP A 80 3.42 5.57 -6.09
CA ASP A 80 3.68 6.82 -5.38
C ASP A 80 3.66 6.61 -3.88
N PHE A 81 4.61 7.25 -3.19
CA PHE A 81 4.72 7.26 -1.75
C PHE A 81 4.65 8.70 -1.27
N LYS A 82 3.78 8.98 -0.29
CA LYS A 82 3.56 10.32 0.24
C LYS A 82 3.47 10.30 1.76
N ILE A 83 4.10 11.27 2.41
CA ILE A 83 3.92 11.52 3.84
C ILE A 83 3.10 12.80 3.99
N ASP A 84 2.06 12.75 4.82
CA ASP A 84 1.16 13.86 5.08
C ASP A 84 1.05 14.12 6.58
N GLU A 85 1.66 15.23 7.02
CA GLU A 85 1.67 15.67 8.42
C GLU A 85 0.28 16.09 8.89
N LYS A 86 -0.56 16.64 8.00
CA LYS A 86 -1.88 17.18 8.35
C LYS A 86 -2.83 16.07 8.75
N THR A 87 -2.81 14.98 7.99
CA THR A 87 -3.60 13.78 8.29
C THR A 87 -2.85 12.80 9.18
N ASN A 88 -1.63 13.15 9.60
CA ASN A 88 -0.73 12.31 10.38
C ASN A 88 -0.58 10.89 9.81
N SER A 89 -0.33 10.80 8.50
CA SER A 89 -0.41 9.54 7.75
C SER A 89 0.65 9.42 6.66
N ILE A 90 1.02 8.18 6.35
CA ILE A 90 1.86 7.81 5.23
C ILE A 90 1.01 7.05 4.21
N TYR A 91 1.07 7.46 2.96
CA TYR A 91 0.29 6.92 1.85
C TYR A 91 1.21 6.18 0.88
N TYR A 92 0.72 5.05 0.38
CA TYR A 92 1.32 4.31 -0.72
C TYR A 92 0.23 4.03 -1.75
N LEU A 93 0.36 4.63 -2.93
CA LEU A 93 -0.55 4.47 -4.07
C LEU A 93 0.04 3.50 -5.09
N LEU A 94 -0.74 2.50 -5.49
CA LEU A 94 -0.43 1.55 -6.56
C LEU A 94 -1.52 1.62 -7.63
N GLU A 95 -1.13 1.56 -8.90
CA GLU A 95 -2.07 1.28 -9.99
C GLU A 95 -1.95 -0.19 -10.39
N ILE A 96 -3.06 -0.92 -10.38
CA ILE A 96 -3.12 -2.34 -10.75
C ILE A 96 -4.20 -2.61 -11.81
N PRO A 97 -3.98 -3.58 -12.71
CA PRO A 97 -4.87 -3.86 -13.85
C PRO A 97 -6.17 -4.60 -13.50
N ALA A 98 -6.38 -5.00 -12.25
CA ALA A 98 -7.67 -5.51 -11.74
C ALA A 98 -7.62 -5.66 -10.21
N THR A 99 -8.71 -5.38 -9.50
CA THR A 99 -8.90 -5.83 -8.09
C THR A 99 -10.21 -6.57 -7.93
N MET A 100 -10.24 -7.48 -6.95
CA MET A 100 -11.39 -8.30 -6.58
C MET A 100 -12.43 -7.56 -5.70
N ALA A 101 -12.16 -6.32 -5.28
CA ALA A 101 -13.11 -5.50 -4.52
C ALA A 101 -12.76 -4.00 -4.63
N SER A 102 -13.63 -3.23 -5.29
CA SER A 102 -13.58 -1.78 -5.27
C SER A 102 -14.33 -1.27 -4.04
N SER A 103 -13.62 -0.95 -2.97
CA SER A 103 -14.18 -0.19 -1.84
C SER A 103 -13.67 1.24 -1.89
N LYS A 104 -14.61 2.19 -2.05
CA LYS A 104 -14.31 3.62 -1.93
C LYS A 104 -14.00 4.01 -0.48
N GLU A 105 -14.50 3.23 0.48
CA GLU A 105 -14.28 3.45 1.91
C GLU A 105 -12.97 2.82 2.38
N TRP A 106 -12.36 3.44 3.39
CA TRP A 106 -11.19 2.91 4.07
C TRP A 106 -11.54 1.68 4.89
N ILE A 107 -10.76 0.61 4.73
CA ILE A 107 -10.90 -0.64 5.46
C ILE A 107 -9.62 -0.86 6.27
N PRO A 108 -9.70 -1.15 7.58
CA PRO A 108 -8.54 -1.47 8.37
C PRO A 108 -8.01 -2.87 8.04
N ILE A 109 -6.69 -2.96 7.87
CA ILE A 109 -5.95 -4.19 7.56
C ILE A 109 -5.18 -4.70 8.78
N SER A 110 -4.62 -3.80 9.59
CA SER A 110 -3.79 -4.18 10.76
C SER A 110 -4.54 -4.12 12.09
N ALA A 111 -5.72 -3.51 12.15
CA ALA A 111 -6.47 -3.33 13.38
C ALA A 111 -7.94 -3.74 13.22
N SER A 112 -8.63 -3.93 14.34
CA SER A 112 -10.06 -4.24 14.38
C SER A 112 -10.97 -3.00 14.26
N ASN A 113 -10.41 -1.79 14.41
CA ASN A 113 -11.12 -0.52 14.40
C ASN A 113 -10.24 0.61 13.81
N MET A 114 -10.83 1.76 13.52
CA MET A 114 -10.17 2.97 12.99
C MET A 114 -10.22 4.15 13.97
N TRP A 115 -10.36 3.87 15.27
CA TRP A 115 -10.49 4.89 16.31
C TRP A 115 -9.35 5.91 16.25
N GLY A 116 -9.69 7.19 16.25
CA GLY A 116 -8.74 8.31 16.22
C GLY A 116 -7.99 8.47 14.90
N VAL A 117 -8.42 7.80 13.84
CA VAL A 117 -7.84 7.99 12.51
C VAL A 117 -8.60 9.10 11.78
N TYR A 118 -7.89 10.19 11.47
CA TYR A 118 -8.44 11.33 10.72
C TYR A 118 -9.12 10.91 9.41
N ASP A 119 -10.23 11.56 9.01
CA ASP A 119 -10.99 11.25 7.78
C ASP A 119 -11.51 9.80 7.73
N THR A 120 -11.97 9.31 8.88
CA THR A 120 -12.71 8.03 9.00
C THR A 120 -13.94 8.23 9.90
N PRO A 121 -14.95 7.35 9.85
CA PRO A 121 -16.14 7.47 10.69
C PRO A 121 -15.85 7.50 12.19
N GLU A 122 -14.68 7.02 12.61
CA GLU A 122 -14.27 6.92 14.00
C GLU A 122 -13.17 7.93 14.37
N SER A 123 -13.08 9.04 13.64
CA SER A 123 -12.02 10.04 13.84
C SER A 123 -12.10 10.81 15.16
N ASP A 124 -13.29 10.89 15.77
CA ASP A 124 -13.53 11.62 17.03
C ASP A 124 -13.30 10.76 18.30
N THR A 125 -12.79 9.54 18.15
CA THR A 125 -12.45 8.65 19.28
C THR A 125 -10.93 8.53 19.42
N ALA A 126 -10.47 7.84 20.47
CA ALA A 126 -9.07 7.48 20.63
C ALA A 126 -8.92 5.97 20.86
N GLY A 127 -7.76 5.43 20.49
CA GLY A 127 -7.38 4.06 20.87
C GLY A 127 -7.07 3.99 22.36
N ARG A 128 -7.03 2.78 22.90
CA ARG A 128 -6.68 2.53 24.31
C ARG A 128 -5.19 2.29 24.50
N LEU A 129 -4.53 3.11 25.30
CA LEU A 129 -3.12 2.94 25.62
C LEU A 129 -2.87 1.56 26.25
N GLY A 130 -1.85 0.85 25.75
CA GLY A 130 -1.48 -0.49 26.22
C GLY A 130 -2.33 -1.65 25.69
N VAL A 131 -3.39 -1.37 24.92
CA VAL A 131 -4.23 -2.38 24.28
C VAL A 131 -4.22 -2.23 22.76
N ASP A 132 -4.40 -1.00 22.28
CA ASP A 132 -4.47 -0.66 20.87
C ASP A 132 -3.10 -0.29 20.30
N GLU A 133 -2.86 -0.66 19.04
CA GLU A 133 -1.65 -0.23 18.33
C GLU A 133 -1.69 1.28 18.01
N PRO A 134 -0.56 2.00 18.10
CA PRO A 134 -0.51 3.45 17.82
C PRO A 134 -0.63 3.79 16.33
N CYS A 135 -0.38 2.82 15.44
CA CYS A 135 -0.54 2.98 14.00
C CYS A 135 -1.57 1.99 13.44
N VAL A 136 -2.36 2.44 12.47
CA VAL A 136 -3.37 1.61 11.79
C VAL A 136 -3.11 1.65 10.29
N LEU A 137 -2.94 0.48 9.68
CA LEU A 137 -2.85 0.33 8.23
C LEU A 137 -4.24 0.16 7.64
N LEU A 138 -4.60 1.06 6.73
CA LEU A 138 -5.86 1.09 5.99
C LEU A 138 -5.61 0.84 4.51
N ALA A 139 -6.61 0.30 3.81
CA ALA A 139 -6.65 0.24 2.36
C ALA A 139 -7.96 0.79 1.81
N ARG A 140 -7.89 1.35 0.61
CA ARG A 140 -9.06 1.62 -0.25
C ARG A 140 -8.68 1.35 -1.70
N SER A 141 -9.69 1.10 -2.53
CA SER A 141 -9.50 0.91 -3.97
C SER A 141 -10.52 1.72 -4.75
N THR A 142 -10.04 2.54 -5.66
CA THR A 142 -10.87 3.35 -6.56
C THR A 142 -10.55 3.00 -8.00
N GLN A 143 -11.59 2.67 -8.78
CA GLN A 143 -11.44 2.48 -10.22
C GLN A 143 -10.97 3.79 -10.86
N THR A 144 -9.91 3.73 -11.67
CA THR A 144 -9.44 4.85 -12.48
C THR A 144 -10.22 4.91 -13.79
N GLY A 145 -10.36 6.11 -14.37
CA GLY A 145 -11.23 6.35 -15.54
C GLY A 145 -10.80 5.63 -16.82
N ASP A 146 -9.59 5.07 -16.85
CA ASP A 146 -9.11 4.20 -17.93
C ASP A 146 -9.53 2.75 -17.64
N ASN A 147 -10.22 2.15 -18.62
CA ASN A 147 -10.78 0.80 -18.58
C ASN A 147 -9.90 -0.22 -17.81
N ASP A 148 -10.51 -0.81 -16.79
CA ASP A 148 -10.00 -1.91 -15.95
C ASP A 148 -8.85 -1.62 -14.98
N LYS A 149 -8.34 -0.38 -14.89
CA LYS A 149 -7.34 -0.04 -13.86
C LYS A 149 -7.97 0.39 -12.55
N TYR A 150 -7.27 0.08 -11.47
CA TYR A 150 -7.63 0.46 -10.12
C TYR A 150 -6.46 1.10 -9.41
N ALA A 151 -6.72 2.23 -8.77
CA ALA A 151 -5.82 2.87 -7.83
C ALA A 151 -6.08 2.28 -6.43
N VAL A 152 -5.17 1.44 -5.96
CA VAL A 152 -5.16 0.93 -4.59
C VAL A 152 -4.33 1.87 -3.75
N THR A 153 -4.94 2.49 -2.74
CA THR A 153 -4.25 3.35 -1.79
C THR A 153 -4.14 2.62 -0.45
N PHE A 154 -2.92 2.43 0.03
CA PHE A 154 -2.65 2.10 1.42
C PHE A 154 -2.36 3.36 2.20
N ARG A 155 -2.83 3.40 3.45
CA ARG A 155 -2.61 4.51 4.37
C ARG A 155 -2.21 3.96 5.73
N LEU A 156 -1.00 4.26 6.17
CA LEU A 156 -0.57 4.04 7.55
C LEU A 156 -0.86 5.33 8.32
N ALA A 157 -1.87 5.30 9.19
CA ALA A 157 -2.25 6.45 10.01
C ALA A 157 -1.79 6.28 11.45
N PHE A 158 -1.35 7.37 12.09
CA PHE A 158 -0.99 7.40 13.50
C PHE A 158 -2.12 8.04 14.31
N ARG A 159 -2.65 7.29 15.28
CA ARG A 159 -3.79 7.69 16.11
C ARG A 159 -3.35 8.08 17.51
N GLU A 160 -4.25 8.77 18.20
CA GLU A 160 -4.12 9.05 19.63
C GLU A 160 -4.46 7.79 20.44
N LEU A 161 -3.70 7.58 21.52
CA LEU A 161 -3.92 6.51 22.48
C LEU A 161 -4.13 7.12 23.87
N ASP A 162 -5.29 6.86 24.46
CA ASP A 162 -5.68 7.41 25.76
C ASP A 162 -5.53 6.39 26.88
N ASP A 163 -5.05 6.86 28.02
CA ASP A 163 -4.98 6.09 29.25
C ASP A 163 -6.26 6.27 30.08
N PHE A 164 -7.15 5.28 29.99
CA PHE A 164 -8.42 5.28 30.72
C PHE A 164 -8.26 5.07 32.24
N VAL A 165 -7.06 4.77 32.73
CA VAL A 165 -6.76 4.53 34.15
C VAL A 165 -6.10 5.76 34.78
N ALA A 166 -5.02 6.26 34.18
CA ALA A 166 -4.27 7.40 34.70
C ALA A 166 -4.83 8.76 34.26
N GLY A 167 -5.61 8.79 33.17
CA GLY A 167 -6.01 10.01 32.48
C GLY A 167 -4.92 10.53 31.54
N GLY A 168 -5.33 11.29 30.53
CA GLY A 168 -4.46 11.80 29.47
C GLY A 168 -4.25 10.83 28.31
N GLY A 169 -3.41 11.24 27.36
CA GLY A 169 -3.17 10.50 26.13
C GLY A 169 -1.79 10.71 25.55
N THR A 170 -1.43 9.90 24.57
CA THR A 170 -0.18 10.03 23.81
C THR A 170 -0.46 9.89 22.32
N LYS A 171 0.19 10.72 21.51
CA LYS A 171 0.06 10.71 20.05
C LYS A 171 1.41 10.85 19.38
N ILE A 172 1.69 9.95 18.44
CA ILE A 172 2.82 10.09 17.52
C ILE A 172 2.44 11.14 16.48
N GLN A 173 3.25 12.19 16.31
CA GLN A 173 3.03 13.22 15.32
C GLN A 173 4.13 13.17 14.27
N LEU A 174 3.75 12.96 13.00
CA LEU A 174 4.71 12.98 11.90
C LEU A 174 5.11 14.42 11.57
N GLU A 175 6.41 14.62 11.41
CA GLU A 175 7.04 15.84 10.93
C GLU A 175 7.97 15.47 9.78
N ILE A 176 7.88 16.15 8.64
CA ILE A 176 8.71 15.85 7.49
C ILE A 176 9.67 16.98 7.19
N THR A 177 10.92 16.60 6.96
CA THR A 177 11.96 17.50 6.49
C THR A 177 12.38 17.05 5.10
N GLY A 178 12.25 17.94 4.11
CA GLY A 178 12.60 17.65 2.71
C GLY A 178 11.40 17.19 1.87
N ASN A 179 11.63 16.18 1.03
CA ASN A 179 10.64 15.71 0.05
C ASN A 179 9.47 14.99 0.74
N LYS A 180 8.24 15.37 0.40
CA LYS A 180 7.02 14.74 0.96
C LYS A 180 6.41 13.65 0.08
N ILE A 181 6.85 13.60 -1.18
CA ILE A 181 6.31 12.71 -2.21
C ILE A 181 7.49 12.15 -2.98
N THR A 182 7.43 10.87 -3.30
CA THR A 182 8.37 10.22 -4.20
C THR A 182 7.65 9.15 -5.03
N SER A 183 8.22 8.83 -6.18
CA SER A 183 7.67 7.88 -7.16
C SER A 183 8.55 6.64 -7.29
N SER A 184 8.07 5.62 -8.02
CA SER A 184 8.74 4.34 -8.30
C SER A 184 10.28 4.38 -8.28
N GLY A 185 10.89 3.49 -7.51
CA GLY A 185 12.35 3.38 -7.35
C GLY A 185 12.78 3.05 -5.92
N SER A 186 14.10 2.96 -5.72
CA SER A 186 14.72 2.75 -4.41
C SER A 186 14.84 4.07 -3.65
N HIS A 187 14.35 4.09 -2.41
CA HIS A 187 14.37 5.26 -1.53
C HIS A 187 14.87 4.88 -0.14
N SER A 188 15.25 5.90 0.62
CA SER A 188 15.68 5.75 2.01
C SER A 188 14.91 6.72 2.90
N LEU A 189 14.33 6.20 3.99
CA LEU A 189 13.60 6.98 4.98
C LEU A 189 14.35 6.96 6.31
N LEU A 190 14.91 8.10 6.67
CA LEU A 190 15.46 8.34 7.99
C LEU A 190 14.34 8.75 8.94
N ILE A 191 14.22 8.05 10.06
CA ILE A 191 13.23 8.24 11.11
C ILE A 191 13.98 8.64 12.38
N LYS A 192 13.56 9.72 13.03
CA LYS A 192 14.18 10.23 14.25
C LYS A 192 13.14 10.75 15.24
N LYS A 193 13.34 10.45 16.53
CA LYS A 193 12.51 11.02 17.61
C LYS A 193 12.89 12.49 17.87
N GLY A 194 11.89 13.36 17.92
CA GLY A 194 12.01 14.71 18.46
C GLY A 194 11.66 14.75 19.95
N GLU A 195 11.80 15.93 20.57
CA GLU A 195 11.50 16.10 22.00
C GLU A 195 9.99 16.08 22.24
N PRO A 196 9.48 15.14 23.07
CA PRO A 196 8.06 15.12 23.40
C PRO A 196 7.61 16.37 24.16
N TYR A 197 6.38 16.79 23.95
CA TYR A 197 5.79 17.94 24.63
C TYR A 197 4.32 17.73 24.95
N THR A 198 3.82 18.39 25.99
CA THR A 198 2.39 18.42 26.31
C THR A 198 1.68 19.37 25.37
N SER A 199 0.66 18.87 24.69
CA SER A 199 -0.22 19.62 23.81
C SER A 199 -1.01 20.68 24.59
N GLN A 200 -1.40 21.76 23.92
CA GLN A 200 -2.36 22.73 24.46
C GLN A 200 -3.82 22.23 24.38
N ILE A 201 -4.05 21.15 23.64
CA ILE A 201 -5.34 20.48 23.49
C ILE A 201 -5.30 19.24 24.38
N GLU A 202 -6.37 19.03 25.16
CA GLU A 202 -6.54 17.83 25.99
C GLU A 202 -6.69 16.57 25.13
N SER A 203 -6.44 15.41 25.73
CA SER A 203 -6.73 14.14 25.07
C SER A 203 -8.25 13.94 24.89
N VAL A 204 -8.64 13.06 23.98
CA VAL A 204 -10.05 12.83 23.61
C VAL A 204 -10.92 12.49 24.83
N TYR A 205 -10.41 11.70 25.77
CA TYR A 205 -11.10 11.31 27.00
C TYR A 205 -10.66 12.11 28.24
N GLY A 206 -9.95 13.22 28.04
CA GLY A 206 -9.58 14.21 29.05
C GLY A 206 -8.20 13.98 29.69
N GLY A 207 -7.59 15.09 30.12
CA GLY A 207 -6.24 15.14 30.67
C GLY A 207 -5.20 15.59 29.65
N ASP A 208 -3.93 15.52 30.05
CA ASP A 208 -2.81 15.99 29.23
C ASP A 208 -2.58 15.07 28.03
N LEU A 209 -2.45 15.65 26.83
CA LEU A 209 -2.03 14.92 25.63
C LEU A 209 -0.55 15.12 25.37
N ILE A 210 0.23 14.03 25.44
CA ILE A 210 1.66 14.04 25.14
C ILE A 210 1.87 13.79 23.64
N ILE A 211 2.46 14.76 22.95
CA ILE A 211 2.85 14.62 21.56
C ILE A 211 4.28 14.10 21.47
N VAL A 212 4.49 13.04 20.72
CA VAL A 212 5.80 12.49 20.38
C VAL A 212 6.09 12.80 18.92
N PRO A 213 6.85 13.87 18.62
CA PRO A 213 7.18 14.21 17.25
C PRO A 213 8.17 13.20 16.66
N ILE A 214 7.91 12.77 15.43
CA ILE A 214 8.76 11.87 14.65
C ILE A 214 9.15 12.58 13.37
N GLN A 215 10.43 12.90 13.27
CA GLN A 215 11.05 13.51 12.11
C GLN A 215 11.32 12.45 11.06
N LEU A 216 10.80 12.68 9.86
CA LEU A 216 10.94 11.85 8.68
C LEU A 216 11.74 12.64 7.63
N ILE A 217 12.82 12.04 7.13
CA ILE A 217 13.62 12.60 6.03
C ILE A 217 13.64 11.55 4.92
N LEU A 218 12.99 11.88 3.80
CA LEU A 218 12.88 11.03 2.63
C LEU A 218 13.93 11.42 1.60
N ASN A 219 14.82 10.48 1.29
CA ASN A 219 15.91 10.63 0.32
C ASN A 219 15.73 9.71 -0.89
#